data_AF-H3NHJ6-F1
#
_entry.id   AF-H3NHJ6-F1
#
_cell.length_a   1.000
_cell.length_b   1.000
_cell.length_c   1.000
_cell.angle_alpha   90.00
_cell.angle_beta   90.00
_cell.angle_gamma   90.00
#
_symmetry.space_group_name_H-M   'P 1'
#
loop_
_entity.id
_entity.type
_entity.pdbx_description
1 polymer ?
#
loop_
_entity_poly.entity_id
_entity_poly.type
_entity_poly.pdbx_seq_one_letter_code
_entity_poly.pdbx_strand_id
1 'polypeptide(L)'
;MKKAIKRWTLWTIIVLTSLSTLSPVLSPSLETASAQVTSSQTTNQSLDIENQSSEFPTVSYREEQAKLPSDGIVVDPDTLFSDQTLSLDQYYDEIVTQQQPPYSYQPKDYIRDLTTYTTLYIYYQQASEVEVLAPINLAPGQYEFFDNLQLANGNLWDIQFKTRRIYHNALTDDIYEAFNLPNLYTPAMMADVTADKMRIDYILEQTDPDDPYYDQIEEVAELAEQSYTHFANHYNKQALDQVEPYYGLSDKVQASDLTDEIQATIEEALEPVPDHVKEKIGYIGIVARDELITSWNYSRIDAFATPEMNLFFCEDNPLSFGLFYHELGHIIDYASQIYENASSENYQSFSNSDEFIKVFEAEWDEEGSYYQTLVEAFAQGFGSYALEYYKDESMDEIGFKGYGLDGRPLTRAYFEQLFQDLDL
;
A
#
# COMPACT_ATOMS: atom_id res chain seq x y z
N MET A 1 -18.72 29.72 -41.48
CA MET A 1 -17.85 30.53 -40.60
C MET A 1 -16.96 29.58 -39.83
N LYS A 2 -15.64 29.74 -39.95
CA LYS A 2 -14.63 28.92 -39.25
C LYS A 2 -14.74 29.16 -37.74
N LYS A 3 -15.04 28.12 -36.96
CA LYS A 3 -14.91 28.18 -35.49
C LYS A 3 -13.46 27.80 -35.13
N ALA A 4 -12.84 28.66 -34.33
CA ALA A 4 -11.46 28.56 -33.92
C ALA A 4 -11.25 27.35 -32.99
N ILE A 5 -10.16 26.64 -33.26
CA ILE A 5 -9.59 25.58 -32.43
C ILE A 5 -9.15 26.22 -31.11
N LYS A 6 -9.69 25.76 -29.97
CA LYS A 6 -9.16 26.04 -28.63
C LYS A 6 -8.24 24.88 -28.24
N ARG A 7 -7.01 25.23 -27.90
CA ARG A 7 -5.98 24.31 -27.39
C ARG A 7 -6.34 23.89 -25.97
N TRP A 8 -6.27 22.60 -25.70
CA TRP A 8 -6.28 22.03 -24.35
C TRP A 8 -4.89 21.45 -24.09
N THR A 9 -4.40 21.62 -22.86
CA THR A 9 -3.20 20.95 -22.38
C THR A 9 -3.67 19.70 -21.66
N LEU A 10 -3.43 18.54 -22.26
CA LEU A 10 -3.61 17.23 -21.65
C LEU A 10 -2.49 17.05 -20.63
N TRP A 11 -2.82 16.86 -19.35
CA TRP A 11 -1.87 16.29 -18.39
C TRP A 11 -2.13 14.80 -18.37
N THR A 12 -1.45 14.09 -19.26
CA THR A 12 -1.18 12.67 -19.05
C THR A 12 -0.12 12.63 -17.95
N ILE A 13 -0.43 12.04 -16.79
CA ILE A 13 0.64 11.50 -15.96
C ILE A 13 1.18 10.33 -16.79
N ILE A 14 2.18 10.62 -17.60
CA ILE A 14 3.02 9.58 -18.18
C ILE A 14 3.78 9.03 -16.97
N VAL A 15 3.34 7.90 -16.45
CA VAL A 15 4.21 7.05 -15.61
C VAL A 15 5.30 6.52 -16.53
N LEU A 16 6.31 7.36 -16.77
CA LEU A 16 7.55 6.98 -17.42
C LEU A 16 8.59 6.85 -16.32
N THR A 17 8.83 5.62 -15.92
CA THR A 17 10.08 5.22 -15.28
C THR A 17 11.26 5.73 -16.11
N SER A 18 12.03 6.71 -15.63
CA SER A 18 13.46 6.86 -15.93
C SER A 18 14.18 7.95 -15.12
N LEU A 19 15.11 7.51 -14.28
CA LEU A 19 16.49 8.00 -14.09
C LEU A 19 16.78 9.53 -14.15
N SER A 20 17.06 10.07 -12.96
CA SER A 20 18.31 10.77 -12.56
C SER A 20 18.47 12.31 -12.71
N THR A 21 18.94 12.87 -11.58
CA THR A 21 19.72 14.12 -11.35
C THR A 21 19.05 15.49 -11.49
N LEU A 22 18.87 16.18 -10.35
CA LEU A 22 19.61 17.40 -9.98
C LEU A 22 19.03 18.03 -8.70
N SER A 23 19.89 18.23 -7.69
CA SER A 23 19.63 19.10 -6.54
C SER A 23 19.36 20.56 -6.97
N PRO A 24 18.66 21.34 -6.14
CA PRO A 24 19.42 22.31 -5.35
C PRO A 24 18.95 22.46 -3.90
N VAL A 25 19.96 22.49 -3.03
CA VAL A 25 20.09 23.17 -1.73
C VAL A 25 18.98 24.17 -1.39
N LEU A 26 18.23 23.90 -0.33
CA LEU A 26 17.64 24.91 0.55
C LEU A 26 17.83 24.45 1.99
N SER A 27 18.66 25.18 2.75
CA SER A 27 18.88 24.97 4.18
C SER A 27 17.64 25.37 4.99
N PRO A 28 17.13 24.51 5.89
CA PRO A 28 16.26 24.96 6.97
C PRO A 28 17.11 25.28 8.21
N SER A 29 16.91 26.47 8.75
CA SER A 29 17.42 26.88 10.06
C SER A 29 16.78 26.05 11.17
N LEU A 30 17.62 25.39 11.97
CA LEU A 30 17.26 24.75 13.23
C LEU A 30 16.66 25.76 14.22
N GLU A 31 15.39 25.61 14.55
CA GLU A 31 14.86 25.95 15.88
C GLU A 31 14.39 24.66 16.55
N THR A 32 15.23 24.14 17.45
CA THR A 32 14.93 23.05 18.37
C THR A 32 13.78 23.44 19.30
N ALA A 33 12.59 22.89 19.07
CA ALA A 33 11.53 22.83 20.07
C ALA A 33 11.56 21.45 20.73
N SER A 34 12.00 21.41 21.99
CA SER A 34 11.94 20.22 22.83
C SER A 34 10.48 19.88 23.14
N ALA A 35 9.94 18.83 22.53
CA ALA A 35 8.65 18.27 22.93
C ALA A 35 8.88 17.25 24.05
N GLN A 36 8.24 17.50 25.20
CA GLN A 36 8.22 16.61 26.34
C GLN A 36 7.41 15.36 25.98
N VAL A 37 8.00 14.19 26.24
CA VAL A 37 7.32 12.89 26.23
C VAL A 37 6.20 12.93 27.27
N THR A 38 4.97 13.12 26.83
CA THR A 38 3.77 12.75 27.58
C THR A 38 3.34 11.38 27.12
N SER A 39 3.50 10.40 28.00
CA SER A 39 2.92 9.07 27.89
C SER A 39 1.41 9.16 27.67
N SER A 40 0.97 9.01 26.43
CA SER A 40 -0.43 8.85 26.11
C SER A 40 -0.77 7.39 26.31
N GLN A 41 -1.52 7.12 27.39
CA GLN A 41 -2.28 5.88 27.50
C GLN A 41 -3.08 5.71 26.21
N THR A 42 -2.81 4.64 25.47
CA THR A 42 -3.59 4.16 24.33
C THR A 42 -5.02 3.94 24.81
N THR A 43 -5.83 4.99 24.68
CA THR A 43 -7.27 4.86 24.74
C THR A 43 -7.63 4.06 23.49
N ASN A 44 -7.95 2.78 23.68
CA ASN A 44 -8.83 2.00 22.81
C ASN A 44 -10.17 2.74 22.70
N GLN A 45 -10.19 3.88 22.01
CA GLN A 45 -11.40 4.33 21.36
C GLN A 45 -11.56 3.38 20.19
N SER A 46 -12.34 2.32 20.42
CA SER A 46 -13.08 1.70 19.34
C SER A 46 -13.74 2.84 18.58
N LEU A 47 -13.20 3.20 17.42
CA LEU A 47 -13.94 4.00 16.46
C LEU A 47 -15.27 3.24 16.30
N ASP A 48 -16.39 3.87 16.60
CA ASP A 48 -17.71 3.26 16.45
C ASP A 48 -18.06 3.38 14.96
N ILE A 49 -17.51 2.45 14.15
CA ILE A 49 -17.31 2.58 12.69
C ILE A 49 -18.62 2.39 11.90
N GLU A 50 -19.57 1.63 12.44
CA GLU A 50 -20.70 1.11 11.66
C GLU A 50 -21.90 2.08 11.54
N ASN A 51 -22.00 3.09 12.42
CA ASN A 51 -23.16 4.01 12.48
C ASN A 51 -22.88 5.43 11.99
N GLN A 52 -21.80 5.63 11.24
CA GLN A 52 -21.33 6.94 10.83
C GLN A 52 -21.83 7.31 9.42
N SER A 53 -22.40 8.51 9.27
CA SER A 53 -22.95 9.01 8.01
C SER A 53 -21.85 9.62 7.15
N SER A 54 -21.44 8.95 6.08
CA SER A 54 -20.49 9.50 5.10
C SER A 54 -21.08 10.70 4.36
N GLU A 55 -20.24 11.68 4.02
CA GLU A 55 -20.59 12.77 3.11
C GLU A 55 -20.61 12.30 1.64
N PHE A 56 -19.98 11.16 1.36
CA PHE A 56 -20.03 10.50 0.05
C PHE A 56 -21.22 9.54 -0.06
N PRO A 57 -21.78 9.39 -1.27
CA PRO A 57 -22.70 8.30 -1.53
C PRO A 57 -21.98 6.96 -1.33
N THR A 58 -22.58 6.06 -0.55
CA THR A 58 -21.99 4.76 -0.21
C THR A 58 -22.85 3.62 -0.73
N VAL A 59 -22.22 2.47 -0.98
CA VAL A 59 -22.98 1.25 -1.29
C VAL A 59 -23.71 0.72 -0.07
N SER A 60 -24.91 0.19 -0.32
CA SER A 60 -25.61 -0.63 0.66
C SER A 60 -25.08 -2.06 0.61
N TYR A 61 -24.94 -2.68 1.76
CA TYR A 61 -24.51 -4.07 1.88
C TYR A 61 -25.24 -4.74 3.04
N ARG A 62 -25.17 -6.07 3.05
CA ARG A 62 -25.60 -6.90 4.18
C ARG A 62 -24.55 -7.96 4.46
N GLU A 63 -24.53 -8.43 5.70
CA GLU A 63 -23.65 -9.50 6.13
C GLU A 63 -24.43 -10.82 6.18
N GLU A 64 -23.90 -11.83 5.51
CA GLU A 64 -24.39 -13.20 5.50
C GLU A 64 -23.36 -14.15 6.09
N GLN A 65 -23.81 -15.31 6.58
CA GLN A 65 -22.87 -16.35 7.01
C GLN A 65 -22.18 -16.98 5.81
N ALA A 66 -20.85 -16.96 5.82
CA ALA A 66 -20.01 -17.59 4.81
C ALA A 66 -18.80 -18.29 5.45
N LYS A 67 -18.01 -18.99 4.63
CA LYS A 67 -16.80 -19.68 5.11
C LYS A 67 -15.70 -18.69 5.50
N LEU A 68 -15.47 -17.69 4.65
CA LEU A 68 -14.61 -16.55 4.94
C LEU A 68 -15.50 -15.32 5.18
N PRO A 69 -15.17 -14.45 6.14
CA PRO A 69 -15.92 -13.21 6.38
C PRO A 69 -16.13 -12.34 5.13
N SER A 70 -15.13 -12.22 4.25
CA SER A 70 -15.19 -11.45 3.00
C SER A 70 -16.30 -11.95 2.07
N ASP A 71 -16.47 -13.27 1.98
CA ASP A 71 -17.51 -13.90 1.15
C ASP A 71 -18.93 -13.64 1.69
N GLY A 72 -19.03 -13.24 2.96
CA GLY A 72 -20.29 -12.90 3.63
C GLY A 72 -20.74 -11.46 3.37
N ILE A 73 -19.90 -10.59 2.80
CA ILE A 73 -20.25 -9.20 2.50
C ILE A 73 -20.96 -9.14 1.14
N VAL A 74 -22.28 -8.96 1.16
CA VAL A 74 -23.11 -8.92 -0.05
C VAL A 74 -23.54 -7.49 -0.36
N VAL A 75 -22.95 -6.92 -1.39
CA VAL A 75 -23.29 -5.59 -1.93
C VAL A 75 -24.65 -5.62 -2.63
N ASP A 76 -25.45 -4.57 -2.44
CA ASP A 76 -26.68 -4.35 -3.21
C ASP A 76 -26.35 -3.71 -4.58
N PRO A 77 -26.53 -4.45 -5.70
CA PRO A 77 -26.19 -3.95 -7.03
C PRO A 77 -26.98 -2.70 -7.43
N ASP A 78 -28.18 -2.50 -6.87
CA ASP A 78 -29.01 -1.31 -7.15
C ASP A 78 -28.40 -0.02 -6.57
N THR A 79 -27.41 -0.15 -5.69
CA THR A 79 -26.66 0.96 -5.08
C THR A 79 -25.23 1.07 -5.59
N LEU A 80 -24.88 0.33 -6.66
CA LEU A 80 -23.52 0.29 -7.19
C LEU A 80 -23.10 1.63 -7.80
N PHE A 81 -24.05 2.39 -8.34
CA PHE A 81 -23.80 3.68 -8.99
C PHE A 81 -24.71 4.77 -8.43
N SER A 82 -24.20 6.00 -8.42
CA SER A 82 -24.94 7.18 -7.97
C SER A 82 -24.59 8.38 -8.84
N ASP A 83 -25.58 9.21 -9.16
CA ASP A 83 -25.36 10.50 -9.84
C ASP A 83 -25.03 11.63 -8.83
N GLN A 84 -25.02 11.34 -7.53
CA GLN A 84 -24.77 12.33 -6.49
C GLN A 84 -23.27 12.61 -6.37
N THR A 85 -22.86 13.86 -6.57
CA THR A 85 -21.48 14.32 -6.38
C THR A 85 -21.34 15.17 -5.12
N LEU A 86 -20.11 15.28 -4.60
CA LEU A 86 -19.79 16.21 -3.52
C LEU A 86 -19.31 17.54 -4.12
N SER A 87 -19.96 18.65 -3.75
CA SER A 87 -19.50 20.00 -4.13
C SER A 87 -18.37 20.47 -3.23
N LEU A 88 -17.29 20.97 -3.84
CA LEU A 88 -16.17 21.64 -3.17
C LEU A 88 -16.02 23.08 -3.64
N ASP A 89 -17.12 23.76 -4.00
CA ASP A 89 -17.12 25.12 -4.53
C ASP A 89 -16.41 26.13 -3.59
N GLN A 90 -16.49 25.89 -2.28
CA GLN A 90 -15.79 26.70 -1.27
C GLN A 90 -14.26 26.68 -1.40
N TYR A 91 -13.69 25.65 -2.04
CA TYR A 91 -12.26 25.50 -2.31
C TYR A 91 -11.89 25.78 -3.76
N TYR A 92 -12.81 26.29 -4.58
CA TYR A 92 -12.63 26.47 -6.02
C TYR A 92 -11.31 27.18 -6.38
N ASP A 93 -11.04 28.33 -5.74
CA ASP A 93 -9.85 29.12 -6.03
C ASP A 93 -8.56 28.36 -5.64
N GLU A 94 -8.57 27.63 -4.52
CA GLU A 94 -7.42 26.83 -4.06
C GLU A 94 -7.18 25.64 -4.97
N ILE A 95 -8.23 24.91 -5.36
CA ILE A 95 -8.14 23.77 -6.27
C ILE A 95 -7.57 24.22 -7.63
N VAL A 96 -8.05 25.33 -8.18
CA VAL A 96 -7.57 25.87 -9.48
C VAL A 96 -6.14 26.38 -9.41
N THR A 97 -5.72 26.93 -8.27
CA THR A 97 -4.41 27.60 -8.14
C THR A 97 -3.31 26.69 -7.61
N GLN A 98 -3.62 25.81 -6.66
CA GLN A 98 -2.67 24.93 -5.98
C GLN A 98 -2.61 23.53 -6.58
N GLN A 99 -3.61 23.13 -7.38
CA GLN A 99 -3.65 21.84 -8.10
C GLN A 99 -3.46 20.61 -7.20
N GLN A 100 -3.86 20.71 -5.93
CA GLN A 100 -3.85 19.58 -5.01
C GLN A 100 -4.94 18.55 -5.40
N PRO A 101 -4.72 17.25 -5.13
CA PRO A 101 -5.69 16.21 -5.45
C PRO A 101 -6.99 16.35 -4.64
N PRO A 102 -8.12 15.79 -5.13
CA PRO A 102 -9.40 15.86 -4.43
C PRO A 102 -9.40 15.38 -3.00
N TYR A 103 -8.72 14.26 -2.76
CA TYR A 103 -8.58 13.70 -1.43
C TYR A 103 -8.06 14.68 -0.37
N SER A 104 -7.22 15.66 -0.75
CA SER A 104 -6.68 16.66 0.19
C SER A 104 -7.72 17.63 0.76
N TYR A 105 -8.87 17.79 0.10
CA TYR A 105 -9.93 18.74 0.49
C TYR A 105 -11.20 18.06 0.99
N GLN A 106 -11.21 16.73 1.05
CA GLN A 106 -12.38 15.98 1.50
C GLN A 106 -12.59 16.12 3.01
N PRO A 107 -13.86 16.07 3.46
CA PRO A 107 -14.18 15.84 4.86
C PRO A 107 -13.50 14.55 5.35
N LYS A 108 -13.06 14.56 6.60
CA LYS A 108 -12.39 13.42 7.25
C LYS A 108 -13.12 13.06 8.55
N ASP A 109 -14.42 13.33 8.56
CA ASP A 109 -15.26 13.29 9.76
C ASP A 109 -15.60 11.85 10.16
N TYR A 110 -15.58 10.92 9.20
CA TYR A 110 -15.93 9.52 9.39
C TYR A 110 -14.97 8.58 8.66
N ILE A 111 -14.88 7.32 9.10
CA ILE A 111 -13.95 6.33 8.50
C ILE A 111 -14.22 6.09 7.02
N ARG A 112 -15.48 6.05 6.59
CA ARG A 112 -15.79 5.89 5.16
C ARG A 112 -15.34 7.10 4.34
N ASP A 113 -15.39 8.32 4.89
CA ASP A 113 -14.85 9.49 4.19
C ASP A 113 -13.31 9.43 4.13
N LEU A 114 -12.68 9.06 5.25
CA LEU A 114 -11.23 8.85 5.34
C LEU A 114 -10.71 7.80 4.36
N THR A 115 -11.49 6.74 4.12
CA THR A 115 -11.06 5.59 3.32
C THR A 115 -11.52 5.64 1.87
N THR A 116 -12.28 6.68 1.47
CA THR A 116 -12.72 6.88 0.08
C THR A 116 -11.70 7.72 -0.68
N TYR A 117 -10.97 7.11 -1.60
CA TYR A 117 -10.04 7.79 -2.49
C TYR A 117 -10.77 8.46 -3.64
N THR A 118 -10.55 9.76 -3.82
CA THR A 118 -11.09 10.49 -4.96
C THR A 118 -9.98 11.23 -5.70
N THR A 119 -9.86 10.93 -6.98
CA THR A 119 -8.83 11.47 -7.87
C THR A 119 -9.37 12.37 -8.96
N LEU A 120 -10.68 12.34 -9.22
CA LEU A 120 -11.28 13.04 -10.32
C LEU A 120 -12.14 14.22 -9.83
N TYR A 121 -11.90 15.37 -10.45
CA TYR A 121 -12.69 16.58 -10.33
C TYR A 121 -13.42 16.88 -11.63
N ILE A 122 -14.61 17.45 -11.52
CA ILE A 122 -15.25 18.17 -12.62
C ILE A 122 -15.20 19.67 -12.34
N TYR A 123 -14.65 20.41 -13.31
CA TYR A 123 -14.44 21.85 -13.20
C TYR A 123 -15.39 22.63 -14.12
N TYR A 124 -16.22 23.47 -13.52
CA TYR A 124 -17.15 24.34 -14.25
C TYR A 124 -16.66 25.80 -14.23
N GLN A 125 -15.72 26.11 -15.12
CA GLN A 125 -15.06 27.43 -15.20
C GLN A 125 -16.00 28.63 -15.20
N GLN A 126 -17.17 28.51 -15.81
CA GLN A 126 -18.10 29.62 -15.99
C GLN A 126 -18.97 29.88 -14.76
N ALA A 127 -19.16 28.87 -13.92
CA ALA A 127 -20.01 28.93 -12.74
C ALA A 127 -19.20 29.07 -11.44
N SER A 128 -17.87 28.90 -11.52
CA SER A 128 -17.02 28.78 -10.34
C SER A 128 -17.38 27.59 -9.45
N GLU A 129 -17.76 26.47 -10.07
CA GLU A 129 -18.16 25.25 -9.38
C GLU A 129 -17.13 24.13 -9.60
N VAL A 130 -16.89 23.34 -8.55
CA VAL A 130 -16.05 22.14 -8.56
C VAL A 130 -16.79 21.01 -7.86
N GLU A 131 -16.90 19.88 -8.55
CA GLU A 131 -17.47 18.65 -8.02
C GLU A 131 -16.40 17.56 -7.94
N VAL A 132 -16.47 16.74 -6.90
CA VAL A 132 -15.61 15.57 -6.69
C VAL A 132 -16.37 14.32 -7.11
N LEU A 133 -15.68 13.43 -7.81
CA LEU A 133 -16.18 12.11 -8.15
C LEU A 133 -15.66 11.08 -7.14
N ALA A 134 -16.59 10.46 -6.42
CA ALA A 134 -16.33 9.24 -5.67
C ALA A 134 -16.37 8.02 -6.59
N PRO A 135 -15.80 6.86 -6.17
CA PRO A 135 -15.80 5.63 -6.97
C PRO A 135 -17.20 5.23 -7.47
N ILE A 136 -18.24 5.42 -6.64
CA ILE A 136 -19.66 5.19 -6.99
C ILE A 136 -20.19 6.03 -8.17
N ASN A 137 -19.49 7.12 -8.50
CA ASN A 137 -19.83 7.96 -9.63
C ASN A 137 -19.11 7.50 -10.93
N LEU A 138 -18.12 6.62 -10.83
CA LEU A 138 -17.27 6.24 -11.96
C LEU A 138 -17.94 5.14 -12.82
N ALA A 139 -19.05 5.48 -13.48
CA ALA A 139 -19.78 4.57 -14.37
C ALA A 139 -19.68 4.97 -15.85
N PRO A 140 -19.76 4.00 -16.79
CA PRO A 140 -19.93 4.28 -18.21
C PRO A 140 -21.13 5.20 -18.47
N GLY A 141 -20.88 6.35 -19.08
CA GLY A 141 -21.94 7.31 -19.43
C GLY A 141 -22.44 8.21 -18.29
N GLN A 142 -21.96 8.05 -17.05
CA GLN A 142 -22.23 9.03 -15.97
C GLN A 142 -21.44 10.33 -16.16
N TYR A 143 -20.30 10.29 -16.88
CA TYR A 143 -19.54 11.49 -17.21
C TYR A 143 -19.04 11.50 -18.66
N GLU A 144 -19.48 12.49 -19.44
CA GLU A 144 -19.07 12.70 -20.84
C GLU A 144 -17.59 13.08 -21.02
N PHE A 145 -16.81 13.13 -19.93
CA PHE A 145 -15.48 13.76 -19.88
C PHE A 145 -14.31 12.79 -19.68
N PHE A 146 -14.56 11.55 -19.27
CA PHE A 146 -13.53 10.55 -18.98
C PHE A 146 -13.70 9.34 -19.89
N ASP A 147 -12.59 8.75 -20.33
CA ASP A 147 -12.62 7.47 -21.02
C ASP A 147 -12.81 6.31 -20.03
N ASN A 148 -13.22 5.14 -20.53
CA ASN A 148 -13.50 3.97 -19.70
C ASN A 148 -12.27 3.52 -18.90
N LEU A 149 -11.06 3.69 -19.43
CA LEU A 149 -9.82 3.34 -18.74
C LEU A 149 -9.59 4.24 -17.52
N GLN A 150 -9.83 5.54 -17.63
CA GLN A 150 -9.74 6.47 -16.51
C GLN A 150 -10.74 6.14 -15.41
N LEU A 151 -11.97 5.76 -15.79
CA LEU A 151 -13.00 5.34 -14.83
C LEU A 151 -12.60 4.03 -14.12
N ALA A 152 -12.09 3.05 -14.87
CA ALA A 152 -11.63 1.77 -14.29
C ALA A 152 -10.45 1.99 -13.33
N ASN A 153 -9.46 2.81 -13.72
CA ASN A 153 -8.32 3.15 -12.87
C ASN A 153 -8.74 3.88 -11.58
N GLY A 154 -9.74 4.77 -11.65
CA GLY A 154 -10.23 5.46 -10.46
C GLY A 154 -10.77 4.50 -9.40
N ASN A 155 -11.50 3.45 -9.82
CA ASN A 155 -11.96 2.38 -8.93
C ASN A 155 -10.80 1.53 -8.41
N LEU A 156 -9.84 1.15 -9.26
CA LEU A 156 -8.65 0.38 -8.85
C LEU A 156 -7.84 1.14 -7.79
N TRP A 157 -7.65 2.44 -7.98
CA TRP A 157 -6.91 3.24 -7.02
C TRP A 157 -7.59 3.32 -5.67
N ASP A 158 -8.92 3.31 -5.60
CA ASP A 158 -9.62 3.27 -4.31
C ASP A 158 -9.41 1.94 -3.58
N ILE A 159 -9.41 0.82 -4.31
CA ILE A 159 -9.02 -0.49 -3.75
C ILE A 159 -7.59 -0.42 -3.21
N GLN A 160 -6.62 0.04 -4.01
CA GLN A 160 -5.22 0.12 -3.60
C GLN A 160 -4.98 1.09 -2.44
N PHE A 161 -5.70 2.21 -2.41
CA PHE A 161 -5.65 3.20 -1.34
C PHE A 161 -6.03 2.58 0.00
N LYS A 162 -7.08 1.74 0.01
CA LYS A 162 -7.51 0.97 1.19
C LYS A 162 -6.53 -0.16 1.52
N THR A 163 -6.10 -0.95 0.53
CA THR A 163 -5.21 -2.11 0.74
C THR A 163 -3.84 -1.70 1.27
N ARG A 164 -3.27 -0.60 0.75
CA ARG A 164 -1.96 -0.05 1.18
C ARG A 164 -2.06 0.87 2.40
N ARG A 165 -3.26 1.10 2.92
CA ARG A 165 -3.52 1.94 4.11
C ARG A 165 -3.02 3.38 3.96
N ILE A 166 -3.09 3.94 2.75
CA ILE A 166 -2.61 5.30 2.46
C ILE A 166 -3.35 6.35 3.29
N TYR A 167 -4.60 6.06 3.70
CA TYR A 167 -5.41 6.89 4.60
C TYR A 167 -4.85 7.05 6.03
N HIS A 168 -3.83 6.30 6.43
CA HIS A 168 -3.24 6.40 7.77
C HIS A 168 -2.68 7.79 8.08
N ASN A 169 -2.29 8.56 7.06
CA ASN A 169 -1.83 9.95 7.23
C ASN A 169 -2.89 10.91 7.80
N ALA A 170 -4.16 10.50 7.78
CA ALA A 170 -5.24 11.24 8.41
C ALA A 170 -5.44 10.86 9.88
N LEU A 171 -4.81 9.78 10.33
CA LEU A 171 -4.95 9.24 11.69
C LEU A 171 -3.75 9.59 12.58
N THR A 172 -2.54 9.58 12.01
CA THR A 172 -1.30 9.86 12.75
C THR A 172 -0.23 10.42 11.82
N ASP A 173 0.71 11.17 12.40
CA ASP A 173 1.96 11.64 11.80
C ASP A 173 3.20 10.97 12.43
N ASP A 174 3.01 10.02 13.36
CA ASP A 174 4.09 9.26 14.01
C ASP A 174 4.20 7.85 13.41
N ILE A 175 5.36 7.53 12.81
CA ILE A 175 5.63 6.24 12.15
C ILE A 175 5.57 5.03 13.11
N TYR A 176 5.82 5.23 14.41
CA TYR A 176 5.67 4.18 15.43
C TYR A 176 4.20 3.97 15.77
N GLU A 177 3.42 5.04 15.85
CA GLU A 177 1.97 4.92 15.98
C GLU A 177 1.37 4.24 14.75
N ALA A 178 1.78 4.62 13.53
CA ALA A 178 1.31 4.02 12.28
C ALA A 178 1.56 2.50 12.23
N PHE A 179 2.76 2.05 12.63
CA PHE A 179 3.07 0.64 12.77
C PHE A 179 2.11 -0.09 13.73
N ASN A 180 1.87 0.54 14.89
CA ASN A 180 1.03 -0.01 15.95
C ASN A 180 -0.47 0.19 15.75
N LEU A 181 -0.89 0.96 14.74
CA LEU A 181 -2.30 1.13 14.45
C LEU A 181 -2.92 -0.26 14.22
N PRO A 182 -4.06 -0.56 14.87
CA PRO A 182 -4.77 -1.79 14.60
C PRO A 182 -5.07 -1.82 13.10
N ASN A 183 -4.97 -3.00 12.50
CA ASN A 183 -5.46 -3.20 11.14
C ASN A 183 -6.92 -2.71 11.11
N LEU A 184 -7.22 -1.66 10.34
CA LEU A 184 -8.55 -1.05 10.28
C LEU A 184 -9.27 -1.56 9.04
N TYR A 185 -9.61 -2.85 9.01
CA TYR A 185 -10.45 -3.43 7.97
C TYR A 185 -11.88 -3.60 8.51
N THR A 186 -12.85 -2.95 7.86
CA THR A 186 -14.26 -2.94 8.31
C THR A 186 -15.17 -3.61 7.27
N PRO A 187 -16.34 -4.13 7.67
CA PRO A 187 -17.33 -4.67 6.73
C PRO A 187 -17.71 -3.64 5.65
N ALA A 188 -17.80 -2.36 6.05
CA ALA A 188 -18.06 -1.24 5.16
C ALA A 188 -16.97 -1.05 4.09
N MET A 189 -15.68 -1.09 4.48
CA MET A 189 -14.58 -1.00 3.52
C MET A 189 -14.51 -2.23 2.61
N MET A 190 -14.78 -3.42 3.13
CA MET A 190 -14.88 -4.64 2.32
C MET A 190 -16.01 -4.50 1.29
N ALA A 191 -17.17 -3.95 1.67
CA ALA A 191 -18.25 -3.68 0.74
C ALA A 191 -17.87 -2.67 -0.35
N ASP A 192 -17.14 -1.61 0.02
CA ASP A 192 -16.67 -0.60 -0.93
C ASP A 192 -15.68 -1.21 -1.93
N VAL A 193 -14.69 -1.98 -1.45
CA VAL A 193 -13.71 -2.71 -2.30
C VAL A 193 -14.39 -3.72 -3.22
N THR A 194 -15.38 -4.48 -2.72
CA THR A 194 -16.19 -5.38 -3.55
C THR A 194 -16.95 -4.60 -4.63
N ALA A 195 -17.53 -3.45 -4.27
CA ALA A 195 -18.26 -2.62 -5.20
C ALA A 195 -17.35 -2.02 -6.28
N ASP A 196 -16.16 -1.54 -5.94
CA ASP A 196 -15.19 -1.01 -6.92
C ASP A 196 -14.80 -2.07 -7.94
N LYS A 197 -14.56 -3.30 -7.50
CA LYS A 197 -14.33 -4.43 -8.41
C LYS A 197 -15.54 -4.66 -9.33
N MET A 198 -16.76 -4.71 -8.78
CA MET A 198 -17.98 -4.86 -9.57
C MET A 198 -18.17 -3.72 -10.60
N ARG A 199 -17.73 -2.49 -10.28
CA ARG A 199 -17.75 -1.35 -11.21
C ARG A 199 -16.74 -1.52 -12.32
N ILE A 200 -15.52 -1.99 -12.02
CA ILE A 200 -14.49 -2.28 -13.03
C ILE A 200 -14.98 -3.37 -13.98
N ASP A 201 -15.54 -4.46 -13.44
CA ASP A 201 -16.12 -5.55 -14.24
C ASP A 201 -17.24 -5.00 -15.15
N TYR A 202 -18.12 -4.16 -14.61
CA TYR A 202 -19.18 -3.51 -15.39
C TYR A 202 -18.60 -2.62 -16.52
N ILE A 203 -17.57 -1.82 -16.24
CA ILE A 203 -16.92 -0.97 -17.25
C ILE A 203 -16.31 -1.82 -18.37
N LEU A 204 -15.62 -2.92 -18.03
CA LEU A 204 -15.03 -3.84 -18.99
C LEU A 204 -16.13 -4.48 -19.87
N GLU A 205 -17.21 -4.98 -19.27
CA GLU A 205 -18.35 -5.59 -19.98
C GLU A 205 -19.06 -4.61 -20.93
N GLN A 206 -19.06 -3.31 -20.63
CA GLN A 206 -19.64 -2.29 -21.50
C GLN A 206 -18.67 -1.73 -22.54
N THR A 207 -17.37 -2.06 -22.47
CA THR A 207 -16.36 -1.59 -23.41
C THR A 207 -16.33 -2.49 -24.65
N ASP A 208 -16.34 -1.88 -25.84
CA ASP A 208 -16.21 -2.64 -27.09
C ASP A 208 -14.84 -3.35 -27.12
N PRO A 209 -14.77 -4.67 -27.41
CA PRO A 209 -13.49 -5.35 -27.59
C PRO A 209 -12.58 -4.75 -28.67
N ASP A 210 -13.13 -3.98 -29.61
CA ASP A 210 -12.36 -3.22 -30.60
C ASP A 210 -11.89 -1.83 -30.08
N ASP A 211 -12.24 -1.43 -28.85
CA ASP A 211 -11.78 -0.19 -28.22
C ASP A 211 -10.26 -0.23 -27.98
N PRO A 212 -9.51 0.84 -28.30
CA PRO A 212 -8.06 0.88 -28.12
C PRO A 212 -7.59 0.70 -26.67
N TYR A 213 -8.48 0.85 -25.68
CA TYR A 213 -8.18 0.67 -24.26
C TYR A 213 -8.69 -0.64 -23.67
N TYR A 214 -9.36 -1.51 -24.45
CA TYR A 214 -9.95 -2.74 -23.92
C TYR A 214 -8.94 -3.60 -23.15
N ASP A 215 -7.79 -3.91 -23.78
CA ASP A 215 -6.73 -4.73 -23.15
C ASP A 215 -6.20 -4.08 -21.85
N GLN A 216 -6.11 -2.75 -21.80
CA GLN A 216 -5.66 -2.03 -20.60
C GLN A 216 -6.71 -2.07 -19.49
N ILE A 217 -8.00 -2.10 -19.83
CA ILE A 217 -9.08 -2.25 -18.85
C ILE A 217 -9.12 -3.69 -18.32
N GLU A 218 -8.82 -4.69 -19.16
CA GLU A 218 -8.65 -6.08 -18.74
C GLU A 218 -7.48 -6.21 -17.73
N GLU A 219 -6.32 -5.59 -18.02
CA GLU A 219 -5.19 -5.52 -17.07
C GLU A 219 -5.60 -4.83 -15.75
N VAL A 220 -6.39 -3.75 -15.80
CA VAL A 220 -6.91 -3.07 -14.60
C VAL A 220 -7.83 -3.99 -13.79
N ALA A 221 -8.67 -4.80 -14.43
CA ALA A 221 -9.53 -5.76 -13.76
C ALA A 221 -8.72 -6.88 -13.07
N GLU A 222 -7.67 -7.38 -13.70
CA GLU A 222 -6.75 -8.35 -13.08
C GLU A 222 -6.03 -7.77 -11.86
N LEU A 223 -5.51 -6.54 -11.96
CA LEU A 223 -4.88 -5.84 -10.84
C LEU A 223 -5.87 -5.54 -9.70
N ALA A 224 -7.13 -5.26 -10.04
CA ALA A 224 -8.19 -5.06 -9.06
C ALA A 224 -8.50 -6.35 -8.31
N GLU A 225 -8.56 -7.49 -8.99
CA GLU A 225 -8.75 -8.80 -8.37
C GLU A 225 -7.60 -9.16 -7.41
N GLN A 226 -6.36 -8.88 -7.80
CA GLN A 226 -5.19 -9.08 -6.94
C GLN A 226 -5.28 -8.18 -5.70
N SER A 227 -5.54 -6.89 -5.89
CA SER A 227 -5.64 -5.90 -4.80
C SER A 227 -6.82 -6.20 -3.86
N TYR A 228 -7.95 -6.66 -4.41
CA TYR A 228 -9.11 -7.18 -3.68
C TYR A 228 -8.73 -8.36 -2.82
N THR A 229 -8.04 -9.36 -3.40
CA THR A 229 -7.62 -10.56 -2.68
C THR A 229 -6.71 -10.22 -1.50
N HIS A 230 -5.77 -9.29 -1.69
CA HIS A 230 -4.91 -8.80 -0.61
C HIS A 230 -5.72 -8.12 0.50
N PHE A 231 -6.67 -7.25 0.16
CA PHE A 231 -7.55 -6.62 1.14
C PHE A 231 -8.39 -7.66 1.90
N ALA A 232 -8.99 -8.60 1.16
CA ALA A 232 -9.83 -9.66 1.72
C ALA A 232 -9.06 -10.56 2.68
N ASN A 233 -7.79 -10.89 2.38
CA ASN A 233 -6.94 -11.64 3.29
C ASN A 233 -6.76 -10.92 4.63
N HIS A 234 -6.43 -9.63 4.60
CA HIS A 234 -6.29 -8.85 5.83
C HIS A 234 -7.61 -8.71 6.60
N TYR A 235 -8.71 -8.43 5.89
CA TYR A 235 -10.05 -8.36 6.48
C TYR A 235 -10.45 -9.69 7.15
N ASN A 236 -10.26 -10.81 6.45
CA ASN A 236 -10.58 -12.14 6.97
C ASN A 236 -9.74 -12.47 8.20
N LYS A 237 -8.44 -12.16 8.18
CA LYS A 237 -7.58 -12.36 9.35
C LYS A 237 -8.09 -11.59 10.55
N GLN A 238 -8.35 -10.29 10.38
CA GLN A 238 -8.82 -9.43 11.47
C GLN A 238 -10.20 -9.88 11.99
N ALA A 239 -11.15 -10.20 11.10
CA ALA A 239 -12.50 -10.62 11.49
C ALA A 239 -12.54 -11.99 12.18
N LEU A 240 -11.50 -12.82 11.99
CA LEU A 240 -11.36 -14.14 12.60
C LEU A 240 -10.40 -14.17 13.80
N ASP A 241 -9.83 -13.02 14.19
CA ASP A 241 -8.74 -12.93 15.17
C ASP A 241 -7.56 -13.88 14.83
N GLN A 242 -7.24 -14.02 13.53
CA GLN A 242 -6.19 -14.91 13.03
C GLN A 242 -4.84 -14.19 12.99
N VAL A 243 -3.87 -14.71 13.74
CA VAL A 243 -2.49 -14.22 13.77
C VAL A 243 -1.71 -14.61 12.51
N GLU A 244 -1.75 -15.90 12.16
CA GLU A 244 -0.92 -16.47 11.09
C GLU A 244 -1.33 -15.98 9.70
N PRO A 245 -0.38 -15.75 8.78
CA PRO A 245 -0.69 -15.35 7.41
C PRO A 245 -1.39 -16.47 6.64
N TYR A 246 -2.05 -16.12 5.54
CA TYR A 246 -2.47 -17.11 4.55
C TYR A 246 -1.26 -17.57 3.73
N TYR A 247 -1.27 -18.84 3.33
CA TYR A 247 -0.22 -19.42 2.50
C TYR A 247 -0.80 -19.87 1.17
N GLY A 248 0.00 -19.82 0.11
CA GLY A 248 -0.38 -20.45 -1.13
C GLY A 248 0.77 -20.65 -2.11
N LEU A 249 0.45 -21.45 -3.12
CA LEU A 249 1.33 -21.85 -4.19
C LEU A 249 0.73 -21.33 -5.49
N SER A 250 1.51 -20.63 -6.30
CA SER A 250 1.06 -20.20 -7.63
C SER A 250 0.63 -21.41 -8.46
N ASP A 251 -0.42 -21.24 -9.28
CA ASP A 251 -0.89 -22.25 -10.21
C ASP A 251 0.17 -22.63 -11.28
N LYS A 252 1.21 -21.81 -11.46
CA LYS A 252 2.34 -22.09 -12.33
C LYS A 252 3.42 -22.96 -11.69
N VAL A 253 3.39 -23.09 -10.36
CA VAL A 253 4.36 -23.85 -9.57
C VAL A 253 3.88 -25.27 -9.37
N GLN A 254 4.78 -26.25 -9.55
CA GLN A 254 4.46 -27.64 -9.24
C GLN A 254 4.94 -27.98 -7.83
N ALA A 255 4.02 -28.51 -7.02
CA ALA A 255 4.38 -29.05 -5.71
C ALA A 255 5.50 -30.10 -5.84
N SER A 256 6.56 -29.89 -5.07
CA SER A 256 7.79 -30.67 -5.08
C SER A 256 8.44 -30.67 -3.70
N ASP A 257 9.44 -31.56 -3.51
CA ASP A 257 10.21 -31.59 -2.27
C ASP A 257 10.86 -30.23 -1.95
N LEU A 258 11.22 -29.45 -2.98
CA LEU A 258 11.80 -28.10 -2.81
C LEU A 258 10.76 -27.09 -2.35
N THR A 259 9.54 -27.10 -2.89
CA THR A 259 8.47 -26.20 -2.44
C THR A 259 8.04 -26.54 -1.00
N ASP A 260 8.04 -27.82 -0.64
CA ASP A 260 7.79 -28.26 0.74
C ASP A 260 8.93 -27.80 1.69
N GLU A 261 10.18 -27.85 1.25
CA GLU A 261 11.34 -27.33 2.00
C GLU A 261 11.27 -25.81 2.19
N ILE A 262 10.90 -25.06 1.15
CA ILE A 262 10.68 -23.61 1.22
C ILE A 262 9.58 -23.30 2.23
N GLN A 263 8.43 -23.99 2.14
CA GLN A 263 7.33 -23.78 3.08
C GLN A 263 7.75 -24.08 4.52
N ALA A 264 8.44 -25.20 4.77
CA ALA A 264 8.94 -25.54 6.10
C ALA A 264 9.91 -24.49 6.64
N THR A 265 10.78 -23.94 5.77
CA THR A 265 11.71 -22.86 6.14
C THR A 265 10.96 -21.58 6.51
N ILE A 266 9.93 -21.21 5.76
CA ILE A 266 9.07 -20.06 6.07
C ILE A 266 8.42 -20.24 7.45
N GLU A 267 7.81 -21.40 7.71
CA GLU A 267 7.15 -21.70 8.98
C GLU A 267 8.15 -21.65 10.16
N GLU A 268 9.35 -22.18 9.97
CA GLU A 268 10.41 -22.16 10.99
C GLU A 268 11.02 -20.76 11.21
N ALA A 269 11.05 -19.91 10.18
CA ALA A 269 11.50 -18.53 10.29
C ALA A 269 10.47 -17.65 10.99
N LEU A 270 9.18 -17.91 10.74
CA LEU A 270 8.07 -17.15 11.29
C LEU A 270 7.76 -17.51 12.74
N GLU A 271 8.00 -18.76 13.18
CA GLU A 271 7.71 -19.22 14.55
C GLU A 271 8.13 -18.25 15.67
N PRO A 272 9.39 -17.75 15.72
CA PRO A 272 9.84 -16.87 16.79
C PRO A 272 9.38 -15.40 16.65
N VAL A 273 8.78 -15.03 15.51
CA VAL A 273 8.32 -13.65 15.25
C VAL A 273 7.10 -13.33 16.14
N PRO A 274 7.00 -12.14 16.75
CA PRO A 274 5.84 -11.75 17.55
C PRO A 274 4.52 -11.76 16.79
N ASP A 275 3.44 -12.09 17.49
CA ASP A 275 2.10 -12.17 16.91
C ASP A 275 1.66 -10.86 16.24
N HIS A 276 1.94 -9.71 16.85
CA HIS A 276 1.54 -8.41 16.30
C HIS A 276 2.27 -8.06 14.98
N VAL A 277 3.42 -8.69 14.70
CA VAL A 277 4.12 -8.61 13.39
C VAL A 277 3.51 -9.60 12.41
N LYS A 278 3.27 -10.85 12.83
CA LYS A 278 2.61 -11.88 12.01
C LYS A 278 1.24 -11.41 11.52
N GLU A 279 0.49 -10.72 12.38
CA GLU A 279 -0.81 -10.12 12.06
C GLU A 279 -0.73 -9.13 10.89
N LYS A 280 0.40 -8.44 10.72
CA LYS A 280 0.60 -7.51 9.59
C LYS A 280 0.78 -8.21 8.25
N ILE A 281 1.18 -9.48 8.21
CA ILE A 281 1.42 -10.22 6.96
C ILE A 281 0.10 -10.81 6.47
N GLY A 282 -0.39 -10.35 5.32
CA GLY A 282 -1.65 -10.85 4.75
C GLY A 282 -1.49 -12.24 4.16
N TYR A 283 -0.46 -12.41 3.35
CA TYR A 283 -0.22 -13.62 2.58
C TYR A 283 1.28 -13.88 2.36
N ILE A 284 1.65 -15.16 2.36
CA ILE A 284 2.96 -15.65 1.94
C ILE A 284 2.79 -16.62 0.77
N GLY A 285 3.35 -16.28 -0.38
CA GLY A 285 3.25 -17.07 -1.61
C GLY A 285 4.57 -17.70 -2.04
N ILE A 286 4.50 -18.90 -2.59
CA ILE A 286 5.58 -19.47 -3.40
C ILE A 286 5.18 -19.34 -4.88
N VAL A 287 6.02 -18.67 -5.66
CA VAL A 287 5.70 -18.24 -7.03
C VAL A 287 6.73 -18.72 -8.04
N ALA A 288 6.33 -18.79 -9.31
CA ALA A 288 7.22 -19.14 -10.40
C ALA A 288 8.17 -17.98 -10.71
N ARG A 289 9.36 -18.30 -11.25
CA ARG A 289 10.40 -17.31 -11.56
C ARG A 289 9.93 -16.19 -12.50
N ASP A 290 9.03 -16.50 -13.43
CA ASP A 290 8.48 -15.54 -14.39
C ASP A 290 7.41 -14.61 -13.78
N GLU A 291 7.00 -14.86 -12.54
CA GLU A 291 6.05 -14.03 -11.79
C GLU A 291 6.75 -13.03 -10.87
N LEU A 292 8.08 -13.15 -10.71
CA LEU A 292 8.87 -12.19 -9.95
C LEU A 292 9.14 -10.94 -10.77
N ILE A 293 8.92 -9.78 -10.16
CA ILE A 293 9.33 -8.49 -10.70
C ILE A 293 10.87 -8.44 -10.82
N THR A 294 11.38 -7.74 -11.82
CA THR A 294 12.83 -7.48 -11.88
C THR A 294 13.19 -6.41 -10.86
N SER A 295 14.31 -6.56 -10.16
CA SER A 295 14.83 -5.50 -9.29
C SER A 295 15.12 -4.20 -10.05
N TRP A 296 15.31 -3.11 -9.31
CA TRP A 296 15.62 -1.77 -9.87
C TRP A 296 16.85 -1.74 -10.79
N ASN A 297 17.79 -2.69 -10.63
CA ASN A 297 18.98 -2.82 -11.47
C ASN A 297 18.88 -3.95 -12.52
N TYR A 298 17.68 -4.48 -12.75
CA TYR A 298 17.38 -5.61 -13.64
C TYR A 298 18.02 -6.95 -13.23
N SER A 299 18.50 -7.07 -12.00
CA SER A 299 18.93 -8.36 -11.45
C SER A 299 17.72 -9.22 -11.12
N ARG A 300 17.92 -10.53 -11.23
CA ARG A 300 16.94 -11.51 -10.73
C ARG A 300 16.88 -11.41 -9.21
N ILE A 301 15.67 -11.34 -8.66
CA ILE A 301 15.39 -11.42 -7.23
C ILE A 301 14.81 -12.79 -6.92
N ASP A 302 15.06 -13.30 -5.72
CA ASP A 302 14.57 -14.61 -5.26
C ASP A 302 13.34 -14.48 -4.34
N ALA A 303 13.06 -13.27 -3.87
CA ALA A 303 11.88 -12.93 -3.10
C ALA A 303 11.53 -11.45 -3.29
N PHE A 304 10.32 -11.06 -2.87
CA PHE A 304 9.93 -9.66 -2.71
C PHE A 304 8.78 -9.52 -1.72
N ALA A 305 8.75 -8.39 -1.02
CA ALA A 305 7.63 -7.92 -0.24
C ALA A 305 6.85 -6.82 -0.99
N THR A 306 5.54 -6.77 -0.79
CA THR A 306 4.69 -5.71 -1.37
C THR A 306 4.15 -4.74 -0.31
N PRO A 307 3.84 -3.48 -0.67
CA PRO A 307 3.22 -2.51 0.25
C PRO A 307 1.84 -2.95 0.79
N GLU A 308 1.18 -3.89 0.12
CA GLU A 308 -0.04 -4.58 0.60
C GLU A 308 0.26 -5.64 1.68
N MET A 309 1.50 -5.69 2.17
CA MET A 309 1.97 -6.52 3.27
C MET A 309 1.94 -8.02 2.96
N ASN A 310 2.37 -8.38 1.76
CA ASN A 310 2.49 -9.76 1.31
C ASN A 310 3.95 -10.09 1.01
N LEU A 311 4.31 -11.36 1.18
CA LEU A 311 5.64 -11.90 0.89
C LEU A 311 5.55 -12.94 -0.21
N PHE A 312 6.51 -12.91 -1.13
CA PHE A 312 6.58 -13.89 -2.21
C PHE A 312 7.99 -14.43 -2.36
N PHE A 313 8.11 -15.75 -2.47
CA PHE A 313 9.38 -16.47 -2.59
C PHE A 313 9.40 -17.32 -3.86
N CYS A 314 10.54 -17.35 -4.56
CA CYS A 314 10.68 -18.13 -5.78
C CYS A 314 10.72 -19.65 -5.52
N GLU A 315 10.05 -20.45 -6.36
CA GLU A 315 10.05 -21.91 -6.25
C GLU A 315 11.40 -22.59 -6.55
N ASP A 316 12.31 -21.93 -7.26
CA ASP A 316 13.42 -22.59 -7.96
C ASP A 316 14.75 -22.58 -7.18
N ASN A 317 14.77 -22.02 -5.96
CA ASN A 317 15.92 -21.98 -5.07
C ASN A 317 15.52 -22.24 -3.61
N PRO A 318 16.34 -22.94 -2.81
CA PRO A 318 16.13 -23.05 -1.37
C PRO A 318 16.08 -21.67 -0.71
N LEU A 319 15.14 -21.49 0.20
CA LEU A 319 15.03 -20.27 0.99
C LEU A 319 16.07 -20.27 2.13
N SER A 320 16.71 -19.14 2.37
CA SER A 320 17.51 -18.92 3.58
C SER A 320 16.71 -18.11 4.60
N PHE A 321 16.94 -18.34 5.90
CA PHE A 321 16.35 -17.51 6.97
C PHE A 321 16.69 -16.03 6.81
N GLY A 322 17.91 -15.70 6.37
CA GLY A 322 18.32 -14.33 6.12
C GLY A 322 17.49 -13.65 5.03
N LEU A 323 17.17 -14.35 3.94
CA LEU A 323 16.29 -13.81 2.89
C LEU A 323 14.85 -13.62 3.40
N PHE A 324 14.32 -14.57 4.17
CA PHE A 324 13.01 -14.39 4.80
C PHE A 324 12.97 -13.15 5.70
N TYR A 325 13.95 -13.00 6.60
CA TYR A 325 13.99 -11.85 7.51
C TYR A 325 14.28 -10.53 6.77
N HIS A 326 15.02 -10.55 5.66
CA HIS A 326 15.18 -9.38 4.78
C HIS A 326 13.80 -8.89 4.30
N GLU A 327 13.00 -9.78 3.70
CA GLU A 327 11.66 -9.42 3.22
C GLU A 327 10.71 -9.03 4.36
N LEU A 328 10.85 -9.64 5.53
CA LEU A 328 10.13 -9.20 6.73
C LEU A 328 10.50 -7.77 7.13
N GLY A 329 11.75 -7.35 6.93
CA GLY A 329 12.19 -5.98 7.14
C GLY A 329 11.43 -4.98 6.26
N HIS A 330 11.13 -5.33 5.01
CA HIS A 330 10.25 -4.51 4.17
C HIS A 330 8.84 -4.42 4.74
N ILE A 331 8.27 -5.50 5.27
CA ILE A 331 6.95 -5.47 5.93
C ILE A 331 6.96 -4.52 7.13
N ILE A 332 8.01 -4.55 7.97
CA ILE A 332 8.15 -3.62 9.10
C ILE A 332 8.19 -2.16 8.61
N ASP A 333 8.93 -1.89 7.53
CA ASP A 333 9.01 -0.55 6.95
C ASP A 333 7.65 -0.11 6.35
N TYR A 334 7.00 -0.95 5.55
CA TYR A 334 5.67 -0.70 4.97
C TYR A 334 4.58 -0.52 6.02
N ALA A 335 4.66 -1.23 7.16
CA ALA A 335 3.75 -1.02 8.29
C ALA A 335 3.85 0.39 8.89
N SER A 336 5.01 1.02 8.82
CA SER A 336 5.26 2.34 9.39
C SER A 336 4.99 3.51 8.41
N GLN A 337 4.59 3.21 7.18
CA GLN A 337 4.46 4.24 6.14
C GLN A 337 3.34 5.24 6.41
N ILE A 338 3.70 6.52 6.34
CA ILE A 338 2.78 7.65 6.39
C ILE A 338 3.02 8.52 5.16
N TYR A 339 2.04 8.56 4.26
CA TYR A 339 2.13 9.34 3.01
C TYR A 339 1.87 10.83 3.27
N GLU A 340 2.67 11.70 2.66
CA GLU A 340 2.48 13.15 2.78
C GLU A 340 1.09 13.59 2.30
N ASN A 341 0.61 12.97 1.22
CA ASN A 341 -0.77 13.04 0.76
C ASN A 341 -1.10 11.79 -0.06
N ALA A 342 -2.38 11.54 -0.32
CA ALA A 342 -2.84 10.31 -0.96
C ALA A 342 -2.39 10.11 -2.42
N SER A 343 -1.93 11.17 -3.09
CA SER A 343 -1.38 11.12 -4.45
C SER A 343 0.15 11.12 -4.50
N SER A 344 0.81 11.19 -3.34
CA SER A 344 2.25 11.36 -3.23
C SER A 344 2.97 10.01 -3.20
N GLU A 345 4.08 9.92 -3.91
CA GLU A 345 5.08 8.87 -3.69
C GLU A 345 5.97 9.19 -2.47
N ASN A 346 5.90 10.41 -1.92
CA ASN A 346 6.63 10.77 -0.71
C ASN A 346 5.90 10.25 0.53
N TYR A 347 6.63 9.48 1.33
CA TYR A 347 6.19 8.98 2.62
C TYR A 347 7.32 9.09 3.65
N GLN A 348 6.93 9.12 4.92
CA GLN A 348 7.81 8.82 6.04
C GLN A 348 7.64 7.35 6.42
N SER A 349 8.71 6.71 6.88
CA SER A 349 8.76 5.34 7.38
C SER A 349 10.04 5.16 8.19
N PHE A 350 10.27 3.99 8.77
CA PHE A 350 11.52 3.72 9.48
C PHE A 350 12.75 3.88 8.58
N SER A 351 12.70 3.37 7.36
CA SER A 351 13.81 3.49 6.39
C SER A 351 14.04 4.91 5.89
N ASN A 352 13.01 5.78 5.89
CA ASN A 352 13.12 7.18 5.49
C ASN A 352 13.14 8.16 6.68
N SER A 353 13.42 7.66 7.89
CA SER A 353 13.53 8.48 9.10
C SER A 353 14.86 9.22 9.16
N ASP A 354 14.88 10.40 9.79
CA ASP A 354 16.11 11.17 10.03
C ASP A 354 17.19 10.39 10.80
N GLU A 355 16.78 9.36 11.54
CA GLU A 355 17.65 8.49 12.32
C GLU A 355 18.30 7.44 11.42
N PHE A 356 17.49 6.72 10.63
CA PHE A 356 18.01 5.70 9.73
C PHE A 356 18.80 6.29 8.55
N ILE A 357 18.41 7.46 8.02
CA ILE A 357 19.17 8.14 6.95
C ILE A 357 20.62 8.36 7.36
N LYS A 358 20.89 8.72 8.62
CA LYS A 358 22.26 8.90 9.13
C LYS A 358 23.02 7.58 9.21
N VAL A 359 22.34 6.48 9.55
CA VAL A 359 22.93 5.13 9.57
C VAL A 359 23.27 4.71 8.14
N PHE A 360 22.33 4.91 7.21
CA PHE A 360 22.49 4.62 5.79
C PHE A 360 23.69 5.37 5.19
N GLU A 361 23.75 6.69 5.33
CA GLU A 361 24.85 7.53 4.81
C GLU A 361 26.21 7.13 5.39
N ALA A 362 26.25 6.60 6.62
CA ALA A 362 27.48 6.21 7.29
C ALA A 362 27.97 4.81 6.92
N GLU A 363 27.08 3.84 6.69
CA GLU A 363 27.43 2.42 6.59
C GLU A 363 26.98 1.75 5.28
N TRP A 364 25.93 2.24 4.63
CA TRP A 364 25.28 1.56 3.48
C TRP A 364 25.37 2.32 2.16
N ASP A 365 25.63 3.63 2.17
CA ASP A 365 25.78 4.47 0.97
C ASP A 365 27.10 4.16 0.23
N GLU A 366 27.13 2.99 -0.41
CA GLU A 366 28.24 2.49 -1.22
C GLU A 366 27.80 2.37 -2.68
N GLU A 367 28.46 3.15 -3.55
CA GLU A 367 28.17 3.18 -4.98
C GLU A 367 28.27 1.77 -5.61
N GLY A 368 27.20 1.33 -6.27
CA GLY A 368 27.14 0.03 -6.94
C GLY A 368 26.73 -1.12 -6.04
N SER A 369 26.46 -0.88 -4.76
CA SER A 369 25.82 -1.86 -3.87
C SER A 369 24.36 -2.10 -4.27
N TYR A 370 23.87 -3.33 -4.14
CA TYR A 370 22.44 -3.62 -4.27
C TYR A 370 21.62 -2.86 -3.21
N TYR A 371 22.19 -2.72 -2.02
CA TYR A 371 21.60 -2.05 -0.86
C TYR A 371 21.87 -0.54 -0.84
N GLN A 372 22.11 0.08 -2.00
CA GLN A 372 22.35 1.53 -2.11
C GLN A 372 21.07 2.38 -2.04
N THR A 373 19.93 1.78 -1.67
CA THR A 373 18.68 2.51 -1.43
C THR A 373 18.31 2.36 0.04
N LEU A 374 17.66 3.39 0.61
CA LEU A 374 17.26 3.40 2.01
C LEU A 374 16.44 2.16 2.40
N VAL A 375 15.44 1.82 1.57
CA VAL A 375 14.52 0.71 1.81
C VAL A 375 15.23 -0.64 1.78
N GLU A 376 16.11 -0.87 0.80
CA GLU A 376 16.89 -2.12 0.69
C GLU A 376 17.94 -2.25 1.80
N ALA A 377 18.59 -1.15 2.17
CA ALA A 377 19.54 -1.13 3.29
C ALA A 377 18.85 -1.40 4.62
N PHE A 378 17.65 -0.83 4.82
CA PHE A 378 16.83 -1.08 5.99
C PHE A 378 16.45 -2.56 6.09
N ALA A 379 15.90 -3.12 5.02
CA ALA A 379 15.53 -4.54 4.95
C ALA A 379 16.73 -5.45 5.20
N GLN A 380 17.90 -5.15 4.63
CA GLN A 380 19.11 -5.93 4.87
C GLN A 380 19.64 -5.81 6.31
N GLY A 381 19.63 -4.60 6.88
CA GLY A 381 20.01 -4.39 8.27
C GLY A 381 19.07 -5.12 9.24
N PHE A 382 17.76 -5.03 9.00
CA PHE A 382 16.74 -5.77 9.76
C PHE A 382 16.96 -7.27 9.64
N GLY A 383 17.08 -7.79 8.41
CA GLY A 383 17.26 -9.21 8.15
C GLY A 383 18.52 -9.77 8.83
N SER A 384 19.60 -9.00 8.82
CA SER A 384 20.85 -9.38 9.48
C SER A 384 20.72 -9.41 11.00
N TYR A 385 20.07 -8.40 11.59
CA TYR A 385 19.85 -8.34 13.03
C TYR A 385 18.88 -9.43 13.50
N ALA A 386 17.77 -9.63 12.80
CA ALA A 386 16.76 -10.65 13.08
C ALA A 386 17.35 -12.06 13.00
N LEU A 387 18.20 -12.34 12.01
CA LEU A 387 18.88 -13.63 11.89
C LEU A 387 19.77 -13.92 13.10
N GLU A 388 20.58 -12.94 13.52
CA GLU A 388 21.41 -13.08 14.72
C GLU A 388 20.55 -13.24 15.99
N TYR A 389 19.47 -12.47 16.09
CA TYR A 389 18.59 -12.45 17.27
C TYR A 389 17.76 -13.74 17.43
N TYR A 390 17.15 -14.23 16.36
CA TYR A 390 16.26 -15.39 16.39
C TYR A 390 16.97 -16.73 16.16
N LYS A 391 18.06 -16.75 15.39
CA LYS A 391 18.73 -18.00 14.97
C LYS A 391 20.16 -18.13 15.50
N ASP A 392 20.75 -17.08 16.11
CA ASP A 392 22.17 -17.06 16.51
C ASP A 392 23.11 -17.34 15.33
N GLU A 393 22.75 -16.82 14.15
CA GLU A 393 23.48 -16.97 12.88
C GLU A 393 23.76 -15.61 12.23
N SER A 394 24.84 -15.52 11.46
CA SER A 394 25.20 -14.33 10.67
C SER A 394 24.95 -14.51 9.18
N MET A 395 24.75 -13.41 8.45
CA MET A 395 24.62 -13.40 6.98
C MET A 395 25.81 -14.07 6.28
N ASP A 396 27.02 -13.92 6.83
CA ASP A 396 28.23 -14.53 6.30
C ASP A 396 28.22 -16.07 6.40
N GLU A 397 27.65 -16.63 7.48
CA GLU A 397 27.53 -18.08 7.70
C GLU A 397 26.54 -18.73 6.73
N ILE A 398 25.47 -18.02 6.37
CA ILE A 398 24.46 -18.48 5.39
C ILE A 398 24.79 -18.10 3.94
N GLY A 399 25.97 -17.51 3.69
CA GLY A 399 26.54 -17.32 2.34
C GLY A 399 26.47 -15.90 1.77
N PHE A 400 25.85 -14.94 2.47
CA PHE A 400 25.76 -13.53 2.09
C PHE A 400 26.93 -12.71 2.65
N LYS A 401 28.15 -13.04 2.21
CA LYS A 401 29.39 -12.46 2.75
C LYS A 401 29.48 -10.94 2.59
N GLY A 402 29.76 -10.25 3.70
CA GLY A 402 29.92 -8.79 3.74
C GLY A 402 28.60 -8.03 3.82
N TYR A 403 27.47 -8.75 3.89
CA TYR A 403 26.13 -8.17 4.01
C TYR A 403 25.52 -8.35 5.40
N GLY A 404 26.29 -8.87 6.38
CA GLY A 404 25.92 -8.92 7.79
C GLY A 404 26.25 -7.63 8.55
N LEU A 405 26.15 -7.70 9.89
CA LEU A 405 26.38 -6.55 10.79
C LEU A 405 27.86 -6.31 11.15
N ASP A 406 28.77 -7.17 10.69
CA ASP A 406 30.20 -7.01 10.91
C ASP A 406 30.71 -5.70 10.28
N GLY A 407 31.25 -4.82 11.13
CA GLY A 407 31.67 -3.48 10.70
C GLY A 407 30.53 -2.46 10.55
N ARG A 408 29.30 -2.81 10.96
CA ARG A 408 28.11 -1.94 10.90
C ARG A 408 27.52 -1.66 12.30
N PRO A 409 28.31 -1.06 13.23
CA PRO A 409 27.87 -0.84 14.61
C PRO A 409 26.67 0.11 14.74
N LEU A 410 26.51 1.09 13.85
CA LEU A 410 25.35 2.01 13.88
C LEU A 410 24.08 1.28 13.46
N THR A 411 24.16 0.43 12.43
CA THR A 411 23.06 -0.44 12.01
C THR A 411 22.63 -1.36 13.15
N ARG A 412 23.60 -2.03 13.81
CA ARG A 412 23.31 -2.89 14.97
C ARG A 412 22.59 -2.12 16.09
N ALA A 413 23.10 -0.95 16.46
CA ALA A 413 22.52 -0.14 17.53
C ALA A 413 21.10 0.35 17.17
N TYR A 414 20.87 0.72 15.91
CA TYR A 414 19.56 1.12 15.42
C TYR A 414 18.54 -0.02 15.55
N PHE A 415 18.86 -1.22 15.08
CA PHE A 415 17.92 -2.35 15.15
C PHE A 415 17.77 -2.91 16.57
N GLU A 416 18.79 -2.84 17.42
CA GLU A 416 18.66 -3.16 18.85
C GLU A 416 17.62 -2.26 19.53
N GLN A 417 17.65 -0.96 19.22
CA GLN A 417 16.66 0.00 19.73
C GLN A 417 15.28 -0.24 19.10
N LEU A 418 15.21 -0.43 17.79
CA LEU A 418 13.94 -0.67 17.09
C LEU A 418 13.23 -1.93 17.59
N PHE A 419 13.95 -3.03 17.82
CA PHE A 419 13.39 -4.25 18.40
C PHE A 419 12.83 -4.00 19.81
N GLN A 420 13.49 -3.16 20.62
CA GLN A 420 12.98 -2.80 21.95
C GLN A 420 11.74 -1.92 21.85
N ASP A 421 11.72 -0.94 20.96
CA ASP A 421 10.62 0.03 20.82
C ASP A 421 9.36 -0.62 20.22
N LEU A 422 9.54 -1.66 19.40
CA LEU A 422 8.46 -2.42 18.78
C LEU A 422 8.12 -3.73 19.51
N ASP A 423 8.81 -4.07 20.61
CA ASP A 423 8.63 -5.33 21.36
C ASP A 423 8.80 -6.59 20.49
N LEU A 424 9.93 -6.67 19.75
CA LEU A 424 10.26 -7.73 18.79
C LEU A 424 11.03 -8.94 19.36
#